data_AF-A0A7Z7IQ30-F1
#
_entry.id   AF-A0A7Z7IQ30-F1
#
_cell.length_a   1.000
_cell.length_b   1.000
_cell.length_c   1.000
_cell.angle_alpha   90.00
_cell.angle_beta   90.00
_cell.angle_gamma   90.00
#
_symmetry.space_group_name_H-M   'P 1'
#
loop_
_entity.id
_entity.type
_entity.pdbx_description
1 polymer ?
#
loop_
_entity_poly.entity_id
_entity_poly.type
_entity_poly.pdbx_seq_one_letter_code
_entity_poly.pdbx_strand_id
1 'polypeptide(L)'
;MLGCGGIGGAGGFSEVGTAGTGGTGGRAGLLVGNGGAGGAGGQSTMIGGDGGNGGNAVLIGNGGNGGNGGTTSGDAGTGGSRGQLLGQDGLNGLS
;
A
#
# COMPACT_ATOMS: atom_id res chain seq x y z
N MET A 1 -2.93 -16.78 13.22
CA MET A 1 -2.91 -16.18 14.58
C MET A 1 -1.80 -15.14 14.69
N LEU A 2 -0.57 -15.48 14.27
CA LEU A 2 0.52 -14.52 14.03
C LEU A 2 0.77 -14.40 12.52
N GLY A 3 1.35 -13.27 12.10
CA GLY A 3 1.83 -13.08 10.72
C GLY A 3 1.70 -11.65 10.23
N CYS A 4 2.67 -11.18 9.45
CA CYS A 4 2.55 -9.93 8.74
C CYS A 4 1.65 -10.08 7.50
N GLY A 5 1.03 -8.99 7.08
CA GLY A 5 0.35 -8.94 5.79
C GLY A 5 1.33 -9.01 4.63
N GLY A 6 0.92 -9.63 3.52
CA GLY A 6 1.71 -9.64 2.29
C GLY A 6 1.79 -8.25 1.66
N ILE A 7 2.90 -7.92 1.01
CA ILE A 7 3.02 -6.66 0.26
C ILE A 7 2.14 -6.68 -0.99
N GLY A 8 1.58 -5.53 -1.34
CA GLY A 8 0.86 -5.34 -2.59
C GLY A 8 1.80 -5.38 -3.80
N GLY A 9 1.34 -5.95 -4.91
CA GLY A 9 2.11 -5.96 -6.16
C GLY A 9 2.17 -4.57 -6.81
N ALA A 10 3.24 -4.28 -7.54
CA ALA A 10 3.34 -3.04 -8.31
C ALA A 10 2.35 -3.01 -9.49
N GLY A 11 1.89 -1.83 -9.85
CA GLY A 11 1.08 -1.58 -11.03
C GLY A 11 1.86 -1.72 -12.33
N GLY A 12 1.18 -2.13 -13.41
CA GLY A 12 1.78 -2.30 -14.73
C GLY A 12 2.07 -0.98 -15.44
N PHE A 13 3.18 -0.89 -16.17
CA PHE A 13 3.50 0.24 -17.04
C PHE A 13 2.52 0.37 -18.21
N SER A 14 2.29 1.60 -18.70
CA SER A 14 1.55 1.86 -19.94
C SER A 14 2.19 2.98 -20.75
N GLU A 15 2.40 2.75 -22.05
CA GLU A 15 2.98 3.75 -22.96
C GLU A 15 1.92 4.68 -23.58
N VAL A 16 0.71 4.17 -23.78
CA VAL A 16 -0.36 4.82 -24.55
C VAL A 16 -1.71 4.80 -23.81
N GLY A 17 -1.70 4.66 -22.49
CA GLY A 17 -2.92 4.73 -21.66
C GLY A 17 -2.64 4.95 -20.18
N THR A 18 -3.67 4.83 -19.36
CA THR A 18 -3.53 4.79 -17.90
C THR A 18 -2.73 3.55 -17.49
N ALA A 19 -1.76 3.74 -16.61
CA ALA A 19 -1.00 2.63 -16.04
C ALA A 19 -1.79 1.89 -14.95
N GLY A 20 -1.37 0.65 -14.67
CA GLY A 20 -2.02 -0.18 -13.67
C GLY A 20 -1.85 0.39 -12.25
N THR A 21 -2.85 0.23 -11.41
CA THR A 21 -2.77 0.59 -9.99
C THR A 21 -1.90 -0.40 -9.22
N GLY A 22 -1.27 0.09 -8.15
CA GLY A 22 -0.59 -0.75 -7.19
C GLY A 22 -1.59 -1.57 -6.36
N GLY A 23 -1.25 -2.82 -6.08
CA GLY A 23 -2.04 -3.70 -5.24
C GLY A 23 -2.07 -3.23 -3.78
N THR A 24 -3.16 -3.48 -3.07
CA THR A 24 -3.25 -3.19 -1.64
C THR A 24 -2.37 -4.14 -0.84
N GLY A 25 -1.74 -3.63 0.22
CA GLY A 25 -1.06 -4.43 1.22
C GLY A 25 -2.06 -5.28 2.03
N GLY A 26 -1.66 -6.50 2.36
CA GLY A 26 -2.46 -7.44 3.14
C GLY A 26 -2.61 -7.02 4.59
N ARG A 27 -3.73 -7.40 5.21
CA ARG A 27 -3.93 -7.25 6.66
C ARG A 27 -3.02 -8.20 7.44
N ALA A 28 -2.55 -7.77 8.60
CA ALA A 28 -1.82 -8.62 9.54
C ALA A 28 -2.69 -9.74 10.14
N GLY A 29 -2.03 -10.73 10.73
CA GLY A 29 -2.63 -11.72 11.63
C GLY A 29 -3.16 -11.08 12.92
N LEU A 30 -4.01 -11.83 13.64
CA LEU A 30 -4.81 -11.29 14.74
C LEU A 30 -4.01 -10.78 15.95
N LEU A 31 -2.98 -11.50 16.40
CA LEU A 31 -2.30 -11.20 17.67
C LEU A 31 -1.07 -10.30 17.49
N VAL A 32 -0.16 -10.72 16.62
CA VAL A 32 1.09 -10.00 16.34
C VAL A 32 1.38 -10.03 14.85
N GLY A 33 1.59 -8.85 14.27
CA GLY A 33 1.98 -8.70 12.89
C GLY A 33 1.75 -7.27 12.36
N ASN A 34 2.61 -6.84 11.46
CA ASN A 34 2.45 -5.58 10.75
C ASN A 34 1.58 -5.79 9.51
N GLY A 35 0.84 -4.75 9.11
CA GLY A 35 0.21 -4.73 7.80
C GLY A 35 1.25 -4.72 6.68
N GLY A 36 0.90 -5.27 5.52
CA GLY A 36 1.76 -5.24 4.34
C GLY A 36 1.79 -3.85 3.71
N ALA A 37 2.91 -3.43 3.12
CA ALA A 37 2.93 -2.19 2.34
C ALA A 37 2.06 -2.33 1.08
N GLY A 38 1.45 -1.22 0.64
CA GLY A 38 0.82 -1.12 -0.66
C GLY A 38 1.86 -1.09 -1.77
N GLY A 39 1.49 -1.59 -2.95
CA GLY A 39 2.34 -1.57 -4.13
C GLY A 39 2.36 -0.18 -4.77
N ALA A 40 3.47 0.19 -5.41
CA ALA A 40 3.52 1.42 -6.19
C ALA A 40 2.61 1.32 -7.42
N GLY A 41 2.04 2.46 -7.83
CA GLY A 41 1.34 2.60 -9.09
C GLY A 41 2.27 2.47 -10.29
N GLY A 42 1.73 1.98 -11.41
CA GLY A 42 2.46 1.82 -12.65
C GLY A 42 2.76 3.18 -13.29
N GLN A 43 3.88 3.27 -14.01
CA GLN A 43 4.31 4.50 -14.66
C GLN A 43 3.63 4.65 -16.04
N SER A 44 3.33 5.90 -16.43
CA SER A 44 2.83 6.23 -17.77
C SER A 44 3.28 7.62 -18.20
N THR A 45 3.39 7.82 -19.51
CA THR A 45 3.60 9.13 -20.15
C THR A 45 2.33 9.99 -20.15
N MET A 46 1.17 9.41 -19.83
CA MET A 46 -0.12 10.10 -19.80
C MET A 46 -0.76 10.12 -18.41
N ILE A 47 -1.18 8.97 -17.88
CA ILE A 47 -1.81 8.88 -16.55
C ILE A 47 -1.18 7.73 -15.78
N GLY A 48 -0.45 8.04 -14.72
CA GLY A 48 0.12 7.06 -13.80
C GLY A 48 -0.98 6.28 -13.09
N GLY A 49 -0.68 5.04 -12.72
CA GLY A 49 -1.58 4.27 -11.86
C GLY A 49 -1.50 4.77 -10.43
N ASP A 50 -2.58 4.65 -9.66
CA ASP A 50 -2.56 4.99 -8.24
C ASP A 50 -1.71 4.00 -7.45
N GLY A 51 -1.11 4.47 -6.35
CA GLY A 51 -0.48 3.62 -5.36
C GLY A 51 -1.52 2.82 -4.57
N GLY A 52 -1.17 1.57 -4.24
CA GLY A 52 -2.02 0.72 -3.41
C GLY A 52 -2.04 1.18 -1.95
N ASN A 53 -3.18 1.01 -1.27
CA ASN A 53 -3.25 1.28 0.17
C ASN A 53 -2.41 0.26 0.96
N GLY A 54 -1.81 0.72 2.05
CA GLY A 54 -1.16 -0.14 3.03
C GLY A 54 -2.17 -0.98 3.80
N GLY A 55 -1.73 -2.17 4.21
CA GLY A 55 -2.54 -3.10 5.01
C GLY A 55 -2.61 -2.68 6.47
N ASN A 56 -3.69 -3.03 7.15
CA ASN A 56 -3.87 -2.72 8.57
C ASN A 56 -3.19 -3.77 9.46
N ALA A 57 -2.66 -3.33 10.60
CA ALA A 57 -2.39 -4.23 11.73
C ALA A 57 -3.68 -4.58 12.49
N VAL A 58 -3.57 -5.46 13.50
CA VAL A 58 -4.73 -5.92 14.29
C VAL A 58 -4.58 -5.59 15.78
N LEU A 59 -3.87 -6.40 16.57
CA LEU A 59 -3.73 -6.17 18.01
C LEU A 59 -2.38 -5.52 18.34
N ILE A 60 -1.26 -6.16 17.97
CA ILE A 60 0.09 -5.64 18.11
C ILE A 60 0.77 -5.61 16.74
N GLY A 61 1.13 -4.42 16.29
CA GLY A 61 1.86 -4.21 15.03
C GLY A 61 1.58 -2.86 14.39
N ASN A 62 2.44 -2.48 13.45
CA ASN A 62 2.30 -1.26 12.67
C ASN A 62 1.43 -1.49 11.43
N GLY A 63 0.69 -0.47 11.02
CA GLY A 63 0.10 -0.45 9.69
C GLY A 63 1.19 -0.46 8.61
N GLY A 64 0.88 -1.00 7.44
CA GLY A 64 1.75 -0.94 6.28
C GLY A 64 1.69 0.45 5.63
N ASN A 65 2.78 0.90 5.04
CA ASN A 65 2.78 2.15 4.28
C ASN A 65 1.96 2.01 2.99
N GLY A 66 1.32 3.09 2.55
CA GLY A 66 0.74 3.18 1.22
C GLY A 66 1.82 3.20 0.14
N GLY A 67 1.47 2.71 -1.05
CA GLY A 67 2.32 2.79 -2.23
C GLY A 67 2.30 4.19 -2.84
N ASN A 68 3.38 4.55 -3.52
CA ASN A 68 3.44 5.80 -4.27
C ASN A 68 2.58 5.71 -5.54
N GLY A 69 2.03 6.83 -5.97
CA GLY A 69 1.43 6.98 -7.29
C GLY A 69 2.46 6.83 -8.42
N GLY A 70 1.98 6.44 -9.58
CA GLY A 70 2.73 6.46 -10.83
C GLY A 70 2.88 7.87 -11.39
N THR A 71 3.92 8.09 -12.19
CA THR A 71 4.19 9.39 -12.84
C THR A 71 3.00 9.87 -13.65
N THR A 72 2.84 11.18 -13.68
CA THR A 72 1.76 11.84 -14.42
C THR A 72 0.40 11.56 -13.79
N SER A 73 0.16 12.15 -12.61
CA SER A 73 -1.15 12.21 -11.96
C SER A 73 -1.68 10.93 -11.30
N GLY A 74 -0.82 9.95 -10.97
CA GLY A 74 -1.23 8.83 -10.12
C GLY A 74 -1.36 9.25 -8.65
N ASP A 75 -2.45 8.86 -8.00
CA ASP A 75 -2.68 9.21 -6.60
C ASP A 75 -1.83 8.35 -5.65
N ALA A 76 -1.48 8.92 -4.50
CA ALA A 76 -0.82 8.19 -3.44
C ALA A 76 -1.78 7.20 -2.75
N GLY A 77 -1.28 6.01 -2.44
CA GLY A 77 -1.97 5.07 -1.57
C GLY A 77 -1.97 5.57 -0.12
N THR A 78 -3.07 5.34 0.60
CA THR A 78 -3.15 5.63 2.03
C THR A 78 -2.37 4.61 2.86
N GLY A 79 -1.79 5.05 3.97
CA GLY A 79 -1.19 4.16 4.97
C GLY A 79 -2.24 3.36 5.73
N GLY A 80 -1.90 2.14 6.12
CA GLY A 80 -2.76 1.29 6.93
C GLY A 80 -2.78 1.70 8.39
N SER A 81 -3.85 1.37 9.12
CA SER A 81 -3.95 1.65 10.56
C SER A 81 -3.09 0.72 11.41
N ARG A 82 -2.64 1.23 12.55
CA ARG A 82 -1.93 0.51 13.60
C ARG A 82 -2.77 -0.53 14.32
N GLY A 83 -2.09 -1.39 15.08
CA GLY A 83 -2.70 -2.33 16.00
C GLY A 83 -3.39 -1.62 17.17
N GLN A 84 -4.46 -2.24 17.68
CA GLN A 84 -5.30 -1.66 18.73
C GLN A 84 -4.55 -1.43 20.05
N LEU A 85 -3.60 -2.30 20.40
CA LEU A 85 -2.87 -2.23 21.68
C LEU A 85 -1.52 -1.52 21.54
N LEU A 86 -0.70 -1.93 20.56
CA LEU A 86 0.62 -1.35 20.32
C LEU A 86 0.90 -1.28 18.81
N GLY A 87 1.48 -0.16 18.37
CA GLY A 87 1.93 0.06 17.00
C GLY A 87 1.81 1.51 16.55
N GLN A 88 2.21 1.76 15.31
CA GLN A 88 2.10 3.04 14.61
C GLN A 88 1.36 2.89 13.28
N ASP A 89 0.67 3.96 12.88
CA ASP A 89 -0.02 4.00 11.59
C ASP A 89 1.03 3.99 10.46
N GLY A 90 0.66 3.42 9.34
CA GLY A 90 1.44 3.47 8.12
C GLY A 90 1.45 4.89 7.56
N LEU A 91 2.55 5.24 6.89
CA LEU A 91 2.63 6.49 6.15
C LEU A 91 1.85 6.37 4.84
N ASN A 92 1.24 7.48 4.40
CA ASN A 92 0.73 7.58 3.03
C ASN A 92 1.90 7.54 2.03
N GLY A 93 1.60 7.06 0.83
CA GLY A 93 2.51 7.15 -0.30
C GLY A 93 2.71 8.59 -0.77
N LEU A 94 3.61 8.74 -1.74
CA LEU A 94 3.85 9.98 -2.45
C LEU A 94 3.18 9.93 -3.82
N SER A 95 2.65 11.07 -4.27
CA SER A 95 2.12 11.29 -5.62
C SER A 95 3.15 11.99 -6.49
#